data_AF-A0A8H4K4Y0-F1
#
_entry.id   AF-A0A8H4K4Y0-F1
#
_cell.length_a   1.000
_cell.length_b   1.000
_cell.length_c   1.000
_cell.angle_alpha   90.00
_cell.angle_beta   90.00
_cell.angle_gamma   90.00
#
_symmetry.space_group_name_H-M   'P 1'
#
loop_
_entity.id
_entity.type
_entity.pdbx_description
1 polymer ?
#
loop_
_entity_poly.entity_id
_entity_poly.type
_entity_poly.pdbx_seq_one_letter_code
_entity_poly.pdbx_strand_id
1 'polypeptide(L)'
;MLPPPPPPPPPPPPAFKAPATNASSTPQAPVVPESCAAGGLLLELIKHNGAPFNDHWAYFIRSISNPSVGIVYEAIGDVRSGFQRQIRRNHDLTSDPPSSRILLQWIDATFVNEELMLHEQEPIPVCIFEESLYKVKVPEKTLNDTTGNVRI
;
A
#
# COMPACT_ATOMS: atom_id res chain seq x y z
N MET A 1 4.18 -52.47 18.23
CA MET A 1 4.55 -51.27 17.44
C MET A 1 4.19 -50.05 18.28
N LEU A 2 5.17 -49.22 18.63
CA LEU A 2 4.93 -47.97 19.36
C LEU A 2 4.36 -46.92 18.39
N PRO A 3 3.41 -46.06 18.81
CA PRO A 3 2.89 -44.98 17.98
C PRO A 3 4.01 -43.96 17.68
N PRO A 4 3.99 -43.32 16.49
CA PRO A 4 4.97 -42.31 16.14
C PRO A 4 4.86 -41.10 17.10
N PRO A 5 5.98 -40.45 17.44
CA PRO A 5 5.98 -39.27 18.28
C PRO A 5 5.21 -38.12 17.57
N PRO A 6 4.56 -37.23 18.36
CA PRO A 6 3.86 -36.08 17.79
C PRO A 6 4.84 -35.14 17.06
N PRO A 7 4.37 -34.43 16.01
CA PRO A 7 5.19 -33.47 15.30
C PRO A 7 5.63 -32.32 16.24
N PRO A 8 6.80 -31.73 16.02
CA PRO A 8 7.25 -30.57 16.79
C PRO A 8 6.30 -29.38 16.56
N PRO A 9 6.12 -28.51 17.57
CA PRO A 9 5.32 -27.30 17.42
C PRO A 9 5.90 -26.39 16.32
N PRO A 10 5.05 -25.64 15.59
CA PRO A 10 5.52 -24.69 14.60
C PRO A 10 6.40 -23.62 15.26
N PRO A 11 7.44 -23.13 14.55
CA PRO A 11 8.27 -22.05 15.08
C PRO A 11 7.41 -20.80 15.34
N PRO A 12 7.72 -20.03 16.40
CA PRO A 12 7.03 -18.76 16.63
C PRO A 12 7.23 -17.83 15.43
N PRO A 13 6.21 -17.05 15.04
CA PRO A 13 6.35 -16.06 13.98
C PRO A 13 7.50 -15.09 14.34
N PRO A 14 8.26 -14.59 13.34
CA PRO A 14 9.31 -13.62 13.57
C PRO A 14 8.77 -12.43 14.38
N ALA A 15 9.34 -12.21 15.56
CA ALA A 15 9.03 -11.03 16.35
C ALA A 15 9.62 -9.80 15.64
N PHE A 16 8.80 -9.11 14.84
CA PHE A 16 9.13 -7.78 14.34
C PHE A 16 9.15 -6.83 15.54
N LYS A 17 10.35 -6.57 16.08
CA LYS A 17 10.56 -5.45 16.99
C LYS A 17 10.59 -4.17 16.16
N ALA A 18 9.60 -3.31 16.35
CA ALA A 18 9.70 -1.93 15.89
C ALA A 18 10.97 -1.30 16.53
N PRO A 19 11.82 -0.58 15.79
CA PRO A 19 12.95 0.12 16.36
C PRO A 19 12.48 1.10 17.44
N ALA A 20 13.16 1.12 18.59
CA ALA A 20 12.87 2.06 19.66
C ALA A 20 13.06 3.50 19.16
N THR A 21 11.99 4.29 19.27
CA THR A 21 11.91 5.71 18.92
C THR A 21 12.81 6.53 19.83
N ASN A 22 14.06 6.77 19.43
CA ASN A 22 14.93 7.81 20.02
C ASN A 22 15.82 8.52 18.97
N ALA A 23 15.45 8.46 17.70
CA ALA A 23 15.95 9.37 16.69
C ALA A 23 14.75 9.90 15.92
N SER A 24 14.59 11.22 15.85
CA SER A 24 13.80 11.85 14.79
C SER A 24 14.57 11.65 13.49
N SER A 25 14.59 10.42 12.99
CA SER A 25 15.00 10.13 11.63
C SER A 25 13.77 10.36 10.78
N THR A 26 13.77 11.42 9.99
CA THR A 26 12.87 11.51 8.85
C THR A 26 12.97 10.18 8.09
N PRO A 27 11.86 9.44 7.87
CA PRO A 27 11.91 8.16 7.18
C PRO A 27 12.64 8.33 5.84
N GLN A 28 13.79 7.67 5.68
CA GLN A 28 14.51 7.68 4.41
C GLN A 28 13.72 6.84 3.40
N ALA A 29 13.59 7.34 2.17
CA ALA A 29 12.96 6.57 1.11
C ALA A 29 13.70 5.23 0.90
N PRO A 30 12.99 4.13 0.66
CA PRO A 30 13.62 2.86 0.32
C PRO A 30 14.51 2.99 -0.91
N VAL A 31 15.67 2.33 -0.89
CA VAL A 31 16.49 2.17 -2.10
C VAL A 31 15.88 1.02 -2.90
N VAL A 32 15.21 1.35 -4.00
CA VAL A 32 14.56 0.37 -4.88
C VAL A 32 15.46 0.13 -6.10
N PRO A 33 15.75 -1.14 -6.46
CA PRO A 33 16.48 -1.44 -7.69
C PRO A 33 15.81 -0.84 -8.93
N GLU A 34 16.58 -0.44 -9.93
CA GLU A 34 16.07 0.17 -11.15
C GLU A 34 15.20 -0.78 -12.00
N SER A 35 15.38 -2.10 -11.85
CA SER A 35 14.62 -3.11 -12.58
C SER A 35 14.23 -4.30 -11.71
N CYS A 36 13.06 -4.88 -12.00
CA CYS A 36 12.65 -6.18 -11.47
C CYS A 36 13.04 -7.27 -12.45
N ALA A 37 13.78 -8.28 -12.00
CA ALA A 37 14.18 -9.42 -12.83
C ALA A 37 12.99 -10.31 -13.26
N ALA A 38 11.82 -10.17 -12.62
CA ALA A 38 10.71 -11.12 -12.72
C ALA A 38 9.40 -10.53 -13.31
N GLY A 39 9.47 -9.42 -14.04
CA GLY A 39 8.27 -8.82 -14.67
C GLY A 39 7.25 -8.28 -13.65
N GLY A 40 7.69 -7.98 -12.43
CA GLY A 40 6.87 -7.38 -11.40
C GLY A 40 6.50 -5.92 -11.69
N LEU A 41 5.51 -5.41 -10.96
CA LEU A 41 5.09 -4.01 -11.05
C LEU A 41 5.69 -3.17 -9.92
N LEU A 42 6.03 -1.91 -10.20
CA LEU A 42 6.62 -1.01 -9.22
C LEU A 42 5.53 -0.36 -8.38
N LEU A 43 5.62 -0.54 -7.06
CA LEU A 43 4.81 0.18 -6.09
C LEU A 43 5.47 1.52 -5.72
N GLU A 44 4.70 2.58 -5.81
CA GLU A 44 5.09 3.94 -5.48
C GLU A 44 4.14 4.54 -4.45
N LEU A 45 4.64 5.50 -3.68
CA LEU A 45 3.84 6.45 -2.92
C LEU A 45 3.81 7.77 -3.70
N ILE A 46 2.62 8.19 -4.09
CA ILE A 46 2.41 9.51 -4.71
C ILE A 46 1.83 10.47 -3.67
N LYS A 47 2.24 11.74 -3.72
CA LYS A 47 1.71 12.79 -2.85
C LYS A 47 1.20 13.95 -3.66
N HIS A 48 0.04 14.47 -3.32
CA HIS A 48 -0.53 15.69 -3.84
C HIS A 48 -0.47 16.75 -2.74
N ASN A 49 0.03 17.94 -3.08
CA ASN A 49 0.10 19.05 -2.14
C ASN A 49 -1.32 19.44 -1.72
N GLY A 50 -1.63 19.24 -0.45
CA GLY A 50 -2.98 19.41 0.07
C GLY A 50 -3.31 20.82 0.56
N ALA A 51 -2.37 21.76 0.50
CA ALA A 51 -2.49 23.07 1.15
C ALA A 51 -3.84 23.76 0.82
N PRO A 52 -4.60 24.21 1.84
CA PRO A 52 -4.22 24.39 3.25
C PRO A 52 -4.37 23.16 4.16
N PHE A 53 -4.76 22.00 3.61
CA PHE A 53 -4.87 20.73 4.35
C PHE A 53 -3.58 19.92 4.30
N ASN A 54 -3.55 18.79 5.03
CA ASN A 54 -2.45 17.83 4.93
C ASN A 54 -2.35 17.29 3.50
N ASP A 55 -1.13 16.93 3.09
CA ASP A 55 -0.89 16.26 1.81
C ASP A 55 -1.78 15.02 1.67
N HIS A 56 -2.44 14.92 0.53
CA HIS A 56 -3.13 13.71 0.14
C HIS A 56 -2.12 12.75 -0.44
N TRP A 57 -2.14 11.49 -0.01
CA TRP A 57 -1.20 10.49 -0.51
C TRP A 57 -1.96 9.24 -0.93
N ALA A 58 -1.39 8.56 -1.91
CA ALA A 58 -1.94 7.33 -2.44
C ALA A 58 -0.82 6.36 -2.82
N TYR A 59 -1.14 5.07 -2.81
CA TYR A 59 -0.28 4.08 -3.43
C TYR A 59 -0.56 4.02 -4.92
N PHE A 60 0.49 3.97 -5.72
CA PHE A 60 0.41 3.85 -7.16
C PHE A 60 1.16 2.61 -7.62
N ILE A 61 0.48 1.71 -8.32
CA ILE A 61 1.13 0.62 -9.03
C ILE A 61 1.33 1.06 -10.47
N ARG A 62 2.60 1.21 -10.84
CA ARG A 62 3.03 1.69 -12.15
C ARG A 62 2.89 0.61 -13.22
N SER A 63 2.32 0.97 -14.37
CA SER A 63 2.37 0.14 -15.57
C SER A 63 3.80 0.04 -16.12
N ILE A 64 4.20 -1.16 -16.57
CA ILE A 64 5.44 -1.40 -17.29
C ILE A 64 5.42 -0.67 -18.64
N SER A 65 4.27 -0.70 -19.32
CA SER A 65 4.11 -0.11 -20.66
C SER A 65 4.14 1.42 -20.67
N ASN A 66 3.64 2.05 -19.60
CA ASN A 66 3.60 3.50 -19.46
C ASN A 66 3.77 3.93 -17.99
N PRO A 67 4.93 4.50 -17.61
CA PRO A 67 5.20 4.92 -16.23
C PRO A 67 4.28 6.00 -15.64
N SER A 68 3.48 6.67 -16.48
CA SER A 68 2.49 7.67 -16.05
C SER A 68 1.10 7.07 -15.83
N VAL A 69 0.85 5.85 -16.31
CA VAL A 69 -0.43 5.16 -16.20
C VAL A 69 -0.32 4.02 -15.20
N GLY A 70 -1.38 3.81 -14.41
CA GLY A 70 -1.39 2.74 -13.44
C GLY A 70 -2.65 2.71 -12.59
N ILE A 71 -2.50 2.17 -11.39
CA ILE A 71 -3.60 1.99 -10.45
C ILE A 71 -3.31 2.79 -9.19
N VAL A 72 -4.26 3.63 -8.81
CA VAL A 72 -4.21 4.41 -7.57
C VAL A 72 -5.07 3.74 -6.51
N TYR A 73 -4.47 3.47 -5.36
CA TYR A 73 -5.16 3.04 -4.15
C TYR A 73 -5.06 4.16 -3.11
N GLU A 74 -6.20 4.71 -2.72
CA GLU A 74 -6.25 5.83 -1.80
C GLU A 74 -7.41 5.69 -0.82
N ALA A 75 -7.32 6.44 0.27
CA ALA A 75 -8.45 6.66 1.17
C ALA A 75 -9.06 8.02 0.82
N ILE A 76 -10.35 8.03 0.47
CA ILE A 76 -11.13 9.25 0.26
C ILE A 76 -12.13 9.43 1.41
N GLY A 77 -12.55 10.67 1.62
CA GLY A 77 -13.54 11.01 2.63
C GLY A 77 -13.02 12.01 3.64
N ASP A 78 -13.74 12.16 4.74
CA ASP A 78 -13.48 13.19 5.74
C ASP A 78 -13.89 12.74 7.15
N VAL A 79 -13.49 13.48 8.18
CA VAL A 79 -13.73 13.13 9.59
C VAL A 79 -15.22 13.05 9.96
N ARG A 80 -16.11 13.76 9.23
CA ARG A 80 -17.57 13.79 9.45
C ARG A 80 -18.23 12.63 8.72
N SER A 81 -17.86 12.38 7.48
CA SER A 81 -18.47 11.38 6.59
C SER A 81 -17.87 9.99 6.76
N GLY A 82 -16.65 9.91 7.29
CA GLY A 82 -15.82 8.70 7.35
C GLY A 82 -14.93 8.57 6.12
N PHE A 83 -13.99 7.63 6.21
CA PHE A 83 -13.09 7.29 5.11
C PHE A 83 -13.58 6.04 4.38
N GLN A 84 -13.37 6.03 3.08
CA GLN A 84 -13.62 4.90 2.21
C GLN A 84 -12.39 4.67 1.35
N ARG A 85 -12.14 3.41 1.02
CA ARG A 85 -11.09 3.07 0.07
C ARG A 85 -11.60 3.30 -1.34
N GLN A 86 -10.78 3.96 -2.16
CA GLN A 86 -11.00 4.13 -3.58
C GLN A 86 -9.87 3.44 -4.35
N ILE A 87 -10.25 2.80 -5.47
CA ILE A 87 -9.34 2.20 -6.43
C ILE A 87 -9.64 2.86 -7.76
N ARG A 88 -8.66 3.59 -8.33
CA ARG A 88 -8.76 4.18 -9.67
C ARG A 88 -7.83 3.41 -10.60
N ARG A 89 -8.40 2.68 -11.55
CA ARG A 89 -7.67 1.91 -12.56
C ARG A 89 -7.45 2.73 -13.82
N ASN A 90 -6.41 2.38 -14.57
CA ASN A 90 -6.00 3.10 -15.77
C ASN A 90 -5.86 4.61 -15.55
N HIS A 91 -5.39 4.99 -14.36
CA HIS A 91 -5.27 6.38 -13.98
C HIS A 91 -3.99 6.96 -14.57
N ASP A 92 -4.13 8.07 -15.29
CA ASP A 92 -3.02 8.81 -15.90
C ASP A 92 -2.60 9.99 -15.02
N LEU A 93 -1.41 9.86 -14.41
CA LEU A 93 -0.81 10.90 -13.58
C LEU A 93 -0.47 12.18 -14.35
N THR A 94 -0.45 12.19 -15.69
CA THR A 94 -0.26 13.44 -16.44
C THR A 94 -1.48 14.36 -16.37
N SER A 95 -2.66 13.78 -16.15
CA SER A 95 -3.91 14.53 -15.97
C SER A 95 -4.08 15.10 -14.56
N ASP A 96 -3.49 14.44 -13.56
CA ASP A 96 -3.46 14.84 -12.15
C ASP A 96 -2.05 14.62 -11.56
N PRO A 97 -1.09 15.53 -11.87
CA PRO A 97 0.30 15.32 -11.51
C PRO A 97 0.55 15.36 -10.00
N PRO A 98 1.16 14.31 -9.42
CA PRO A 98 1.55 14.35 -8.01
C PRO A 98 2.73 15.32 -7.81
N SER A 99 2.74 15.98 -6.66
CA SER A 99 3.86 16.83 -6.23
C SER A 99 5.16 16.06 -6.00
N SER A 100 5.06 14.77 -5.64
CA SER A 100 6.21 13.89 -5.49
C SER A 100 5.84 12.43 -5.71
N ARG A 101 6.82 11.64 -6.16
CA ARG A 101 6.75 10.19 -6.33
C ARG A 101 7.91 9.56 -5.56
N ILE A 102 7.60 8.62 -4.69
CA ILE A 102 8.59 7.90 -3.88
C ILE A 102 8.48 6.42 -4.22
N LEU A 103 9.55 5.82 -4.72
CA LEU A 103 9.59 4.39 -5.02
C LEU A 103 9.59 3.59 -3.71
N LEU A 104 8.74 2.58 -3.61
CA LEU A 104 8.64 1.76 -2.39
C LEU A 104 9.28 0.39 -2.58
N GLN A 105 8.82 -0.38 -3.56
CA GLN A 105 9.30 -1.74 -3.82
C GLN A 105 8.71 -2.32 -5.11
N TRP A 106 9.33 -3.37 -5.63
CA TRP A 106 8.76 -4.19 -6.68
C TRP A 106 7.79 -5.23 -6.10
N ILE A 107 6.63 -5.40 -6.73
CA ILE A 107 5.66 -6.45 -6.44
C ILE A 107 5.87 -7.56 -7.48
N ASP A 108 6.12 -8.78 -7.02
CA ASP A 108 6.30 -9.94 -7.91
C ASP A 108 5.07 -10.17 -8.79
N ALA A 109 5.31 -10.56 -10.05
CA ALA A 109 4.27 -10.76 -11.06
C ALA A 109 3.22 -11.81 -10.65
N THR A 110 3.54 -12.69 -9.70
CA THR A 110 2.58 -13.66 -9.14
C THR A 110 1.43 -12.97 -8.39
N PHE A 111 1.64 -11.77 -7.85
CA PHE A 111 0.65 -11.07 -7.02
C PHE A 111 -0.17 -10.02 -7.78
N VAL A 112 0.22 -9.68 -9.01
CA VAL A 112 -0.38 -8.59 -9.81
C VAL A 112 -0.68 -9.07 -11.22
N ASN A 113 -1.72 -8.52 -11.84
CA ASN A 113 -2.05 -8.79 -13.23
C ASN A 113 -2.28 -7.44 -13.93
N GLU A 114 -1.27 -6.95 -14.64
CA GLU A 114 -1.31 -5.62 -15.25
C GLU A 114 -2.48 -5.46 -16.22
N GLU A 115 -2.75 -6.46 -17.06
CA GLU A 115 -3.81 -6.41 -18.07
C GLU A 115 -5.18 -6.22 -17.42
N LEU A 116 -5.52 -7.06 -16.43
CA LEU A 116 -6.79 -6.90 -15.69
C LEU A 116 -6.81 -5.58 -14.93
N MET A 117 -5.69 -5.18 -14.33
CA MET A 117 -5.63 -3.95 -13.55
C MET A 117 -5.78 -2.66 -14.39
N LEU A 118 -5.52 -2.71 -15.70
CA LEU A 118 -5.72 -1.57 -16.61
C LEU A 118 -7.06 -1.62 -17.35
N HIS A 119 -7.67 -2.79 -17.55
CA HIS A 119 -8.90 -2.92 -18.33
C HIS A 119 -10.17 -3.10 -17.49
N GLU A 120 -10.06 -3.71 -16.31
CA GLU A 120 -11.23 -3.96 -15.46
C GLU A 120 -11.72 -2.66 -14.81
N GLN A 121 -13.03 -2.43 -14.82
CA GLN A 121 -13.66 -1.27 -14.18
C GLN A 121 -14.53 -1.64 -12.99
N GLU A 122 -14.79 -2.93 -12.79
CA GLU A 122 -15.63 -3.42 -11.71
C GLU A 122 -14.98 -3.19 -10.33
N PRO A 123 -15.74 -2.85 -9.28
CA PRO A 123 -15.21 -2.57 -7.94
C PRO A 123 -14.83 -3.85 -7.17
N ILE A 124 -14.45 -4.91 -7.87
CA ILE A 124 -13.98 -6.18 -7.31
C ILE A 124 -12.45 -6.26 -7.37
N PRO A 125 -11.80 -6.96 -6.43
CA PRO A 125 -10.37 -7.24 -6.54
C PRO A 125 -10.07 -8.08 -7.79
N VAL A 126 -9.03 -7.71 -8.54
CA VAL A 126 -8.64 -8.41 -9.79
C VAL A 126 -7.34 -9.20 -9.67
N CYS A 127 -6.66 -9.14 -8.52
CA CYS A 127 -5.43 -9.87 -8.25
C CYS A 127 -5.22 -10.13 -6.75
N ILE A 128 -4.25 -11.00 -6.41
CA ILE A 128 -3.95 -11.38 -5.02
C ILE A 128 -3.55 -10.17 -4.16
N PHE A 129 -2.84 -9.21 -4.75
CA PHE A 129 -2.50 -7.96 -4.08
C PHE A 129 -3.77 -7.19 -3.66
N GLU A 130 -4.72 -7.01 -4.58
CA GLU A 130 -5.98 -6.34 -4.26
C GLU A 130 -6.80 -7.15 -3.25
N GLU A 131 -6.92 -8.47 -3.41
CA GLU A 131 -7.61 -9.32 -2.43
C GLU A 131 -7.07 -9.11 -1.01
N SER A 132 -5.75 -8.93 -0.89
CA SER A 132 -5.11 -8.64 0.39
C SER A 132 -5.47 -7.25 0.91
N LEU A 133 -5.47 -6.24 0.03
CA LEU A 133 -5.95 -4.88 0.37
C LEU A 133 -7.42 -4.87 0.82
N TYR A 134 -8.28 -5.73 0.25
CA TYR A 134 -9.71 -5.83 0.61
C TYR A 134 -9.95 -6.34 2.04
N LYS A 135 -8.98 -7.04 2.62
CA LYS A 135 -9.07 -7.52 4.01
C LYS A 135 -8.75 -6.43 5.03
N VAL A 136 -8.15 -5.31 4.60
CA VAL A 136 -7.81 -4.18 5.47
C VAL A 136 -9.08 -3.39 5.78
N LYS A 137 -9.44 -3.30 7.06
CA LYS A 137 -10.56 -2.46 7.50
C LYS A 137 -10.24 -1.00 7.23
N VAL A 138 -11.19 -0.28 6.63
CA VAL A 138 -11.08 1.17 6.48
C VAL A 138 -11.09 1.83 7.86
N PRO A 139 -10.29 2.89 8.09
CA PRO A 139 -10.33 3.63 9.33
C PRO A 139 -11.75 4.11 9.65
N GLU A 140 -12.22 3.82 10.87
CA GLU A 140 -13.50 4.34 11.35
C GLU A 140 -13.44 5.86 11.54
N LYS A 141 -14.61 6.52 11.61
CA LYS A 141 -14.72 7.95 11.92
C LYS A 141 -14.03 8.24 13.24
N THR A 142 -12.80 8.71 13.18
CA THR A 142 -12.05 9.11 14.37
C THR A 142 -11.51 10.51 14.12
N LEU A 143 -12.06 11.47 14.86
CA LEU A 143 -11.35 12.69 15.18
C LEU A 143 -10.13 12.26 16.00
N ASN A 144 -8.93 12.68 15.62
CA ASN A 144 -7.75 12.51 16.46
C ASN A 144 -8.05 13.10 17.85
N ASP A 145 -8.34 12.26 18.84
CA ASP A 145 -8.23 12.64 20.24
C ASP A 145 -6.75 12.56 20.61
N THR A 146 -6.12 13.71 20.77
CA THR A 146 -4.74 13.83 21.22
C THR A 146 -4.57 13.48 22.71
N THR A 147 -5.58 12.89 23.36
CA THR A 147 -5.62 12.63 24.80
C THR A 147 -5.80 11.14 25.11
N GLY A 148 -4.89 10.30 24.64
CA GLY A 148 -4.91 8.88 24.98
C GLY A 148 -3.53 8.26 24.97
N ASN A 149 -2.84 8.33 26.10
CA ASN A 149 -1.58 7.63 26.35
C ASN A 149 -1.68 6.15 25.96
N VAL A 150 -1.16 5.77 24.80
CA VAL A 150 -0.82 4.36 24.52
C VAL A 150 0.49 4.10 25.23
N ARG A 151 0.38 3.56 26.46
CA ARG A 151 1.49 2.85 27.09
C ARG A 151 1.60 1.49 26.42
N ILE A 152 2.76 1.24 25.83
CA ILE A 152 3.25 -0.08 25.43
C ILE A 152 3.57 -0.89 26.68
#